data_AF-R7VKT5-F1
#
_entry.id   AF-R7VKT5-F1
#
_cell.length_a   1.000
_cell.length_b   1.000
_cell.length_c   1.000
_cell.angle_alpha   90.00
_cell.angle_beta   90.00
_cell.angle_gamma   90.00
#
_symmetry.space_group_name_H-M   'P 1'
#
loop_
_entity.id
_entity.type
_entity.pdbx_description
1 polymer ?
#
loop_
_entity_poly.entity_id
_entity_poly.type
_entity_poly.pdbx_seq_one_letter_code
_entity_poly.pdbx_strand_id
1 'polypeptide(L)'
;DLQYSIDETPPFYLCVLLGLQHYLTMFGATLSIPLLVAPAMCVGNDIIATAEMLGTILFVSGFITIIQATFDYVIDLCRLPIIQGGTFAYLVPTFAILNLPTFKCPGHANETDSADVTAFRTEVWQIRMREIQGAIIASSVFQVAIGLSGVIGFVLKFIGPLSIAPTITLVGLSLFRAAAYNAGQNWWIAALTIFLIALFSLYLRNVSIPCCAIKNRRCGCGPYKLFQLFPVLLAILISWAVCHIITVTDVIKKEDTGHWGYNARTDVKMNVLAKAQWFRFPYPGTLINTSHEYSSCICLPGQWGMPTFSVASVFGMLA
;
A
#
# COMPACT_ATOMS: atom_id res chain seq x y z
N ASP A 1 24.50 6.98 16.04
CA ASP A 1 24.49 8.34 15.52
C ASP A 1 23.48 8.53 14.40
N LEU A 2 22.55 9.46 14.64
CA LEU A 2 21.70 10.04 13.61
C LEU A 2 22.58 10.93 12.71
N GLN A 3 22.53 10.73 11.39
CA GLN A 3 23.28 11.57 10.44
C GLN A 3 22.63 12.94 10.20
N TYR A 4 21.32 13.04 10.45
CA TYR A 4 20.53 14.27 10.35
C TYR A 4 19.56 14.33 11.52
N SER A 5 19.41 15.52 12.11
CA SER A 5 18.36 15.80 13.09
C SER A 5 17.01 16.04 12.39
N ILE A 6 15.90 16.00 13.14
CA ILE A 6 14.53 16.19 12.61
C ILE A 6 14.38 17.58 11.96
N ASP A 7 15.11 18.57 12.47
CA ASP A 7 15.05 19.96 12.01
C ASP A 7 16.06 20.31 10.92
N GLU A 8 16.95 19.38 10.57
CA GLU A 8 17.98 19.62 9.56
C GLU A 8 17.45 19.28 8.17
N THR A 9 17.57 20.24 7.25
CA THR A 9 17.25 20.02 5.84
C THR A 9 18.51 19.62 5.08
N PRO A 10 18.63 18.36 4.62
CA PRO A 10 19.77 17.97 3.82
C PRO A 10 19.75 18.68 2.44
N PRO A 11 20.85 18.60 1.67
CA PRO A 11 20.88 19.13 0.31
C PRO A 11 19.76 18.55 -0.56
N PHE A 12 19.17 19.36 -1.44
CA PHE A 12 18.00 18.99 -2.25
C PHE A 12 18.11 17.64 -2.96
N TYR A 13 19.27 17.34 -3.57
CA TYR A 13 19.50 16.05 -4.25
C TYR A 13 19.42 14.85 -3.30
N LEU A 14 19.86 15.03 -2.05
CA LEU A 14 19.80 14.01 -1.02
C LEU A 14 18.35 13.83 -0.54
N CYS A 15 17.61 14.93 -0.37
CA CYS A 15 16.19 14.90 -0.04
C CYS A 15 15.37 14.09 -1.04
N VAL A 16 15.63 14.27 -2.35
CA VAL A 16 14.94 13.50 -3.40
C VAL A 16 15.22 12.01 -3.28
N LEU A 17 16.49 11.62 -3.07
CA LEU A 17 16.87 10.21 -2.92
C LEU A 17 16.31 9.58 -1.63
N LEU A 18 16.38 10.30 -0.51
CA LEU A 18 15.81 9.87 0.77
C LEU A 18 14.29 9.73 0.69
N GLY A 19 13.61 10.70 0.06
CA GLY A 19 12.17 10.64 -0.18
C GLY A 19 11.78 9.44 -1.05
N LEU A 20 12.53 9.18 -2.13
CA LEU A 20 12.32 8.01 -2.98
C LEU A 20 12.52 6.70 -2.21
N GLN A 21 13.51 6.63 -1.33
CA GLN A 21 13.71 5.48 -0.46
C GLN A 21 12.54 5.26 0.49
N HIS A 22 12.10 6.32 1.19
CA HIS A 22 10.95 6.26 2.08
C HIS A 22 9.70 5.76 1.33
N TYR A 23 9.44 6.31 0.15
CA TYR A 23 8.38 5.84 -0.74
C TYR A 23 8.51 4.34 -1.05
N LEU A 24 9.67 3.88 -1.53
CA LEU A 24 9.87 2.48 -1.94
C LEU A 24 9.80 1.49 -0.76
N THR A 25 10.24 1.90 0.42
CA THR A 25 10.11 1.05 1.62
C THR A 25 8.66 0.88 2.04
N MET A 26 7.84 1.92 1.89
CA MET A 26 6.43 1.89 2.26
C MET A 26 5.56 1.22 1.17
N PHE A 27 5.93 1.41 -0.10
CA PHE A 27 5.22 0.93 -1.28
C PHE A 27 4.87 -0.55 -1.20
N GLY A 28 5.80 -1.41 -0.76
CA GLY A 28 5.56 -2.84 -0.62
C GLY A 28 4.42 -3.18 0.35
N ALA A 29 4.38 -2.51 1.51
CA ALA A 29 3.32 -2.72 2.50
C ALA A 29 1.98 -2.18 1.99
N THR A 30 1.97 -0.98 1.39
CA THR A 30 0.74 -0.34 0.91
C THR A 30 0.10 -1.08 -0.25
N LEU A 31 0.88 -1.59 -1.22
CA LEU A 31 0.33 -2.39 -2.32
C LEU A 31 -0.17 -3.77 -1.87
N SER A 32 0.39 -4.32 -0.80
CA SER A 32 -0.04 -5.63 -0.30
C SER A 32 -1.50 -5.61 0.15
N ILE A 33 -2.00 -4.47 0.67
CA ILE A 33 -3.38 -4.38 1.16
C ILE A 33 -4.41 -4.61 0.03
N PRO A 34 -4.45 -3.81 -1.06
CA PRO A 34 -5.46 -4.05 -2.10
C PRO A 34 -5.26 -5.38 -2.81
N LEU A 35 -4.02 -5.86 -2.96
CA LEU A 35 -3.76 -7.16 -3.57
C LEU A 35 -4.32 -8.33 -2.75
N LEU A 36 -4.36 -8.21 -1.42
CA LEU A 36 -4.95 -9.23 -0.55
C LEU A 36 -6.47 -9.14 -0.46
N VAL A 37 -7.03 -7.94 -0.53
CA VAL A 37 -8.49 -7.75 -0.42
C VAL A 37 -9.18 -7.95 -1.78
N ALA A 38 -8.53 -7.64 -2.90
CA ALA A 38 -9.09 -7.79 -4.25
C ALA A 38 -9.74 -9.17 -4.55
N PRO A 39 -9.09 -10.33 -4.25
CA PRO A 39 -9.72 -11.62 -4.46
C PRO A 39 -10.96 -11.84 -3.58
N ALA A 40 -10.94 -11.33 -2.34
CA ALA A 40 -12.08 -11.44 -1.42
C ALA A 40 -13.25 -10.51 -1.80
N MET A 41 -12.99 -9.43 -2.56
CA MET A 41 -14.01 -8.52 -3.07
C MET A 41 -14.61 -8.95 -4.41
N CYS A 42 -14.23 -10.12 -4.93
CA CYS A 42 -14.71 -10.64 -6.21
C CYS A 42 -14.37 -9.71 -7.40
N VAL A 43 -13.24 -8.98 -7.33
CA VAL A 43 -12.75 -8.14 -8.45
C VAL A 43 -12.42 -8.99 -9.69
N GLY A 44 -12.22 -10.30 -9.52
CA GLY A 44 -11.92 -11.22 -10.61
C GLY A 44 -10.53 -10.96 -11.21
N ASN A 45 -10.35 -11.28 -12.49
CA ASN A 45 -9.11 -11.03 -13.24
C ASN A 45 -9.04 -9.60 -13.83
N ASP A 46 -9.82 -8.65 -13.30
CA ASP A 46 -9.82 -7.27 -13.77
C ASP A 46 -8.60 -6.51 -13.23
N ILE A 47 -7.50 -6.60 -13.97
CA ILE A 47 -6.22 -5.97 -13.61
C ILE A 47 -6.36 -4.44 -13.51
N ILE A 48 -7.28 -3.85 -14.28
CA ILE A 48 -7.55 -2.41 -14.29
C ILE A 48 -8.15 -1.97 -12.95
N ALA A 49 -9.19 -2.64 -12.46
CA ALA A 49 -9.82 -2.30 -11.17
C ALA A 49 -8.83 -2.42 -10.00
N THR A 50 -7.99 -3.46 -10.02
CA THR A 50 -6.93 -3.61 -9.01
C THR A 50 -5.91 -2.46 -9.11
N ALA A 51 -5.47 -2.09 -10.32
CA ALA A 51 -4.56 -0.97 -10.52
C ALA A 51 -5.16 0.37 -10.06
N GLU A 52 -6.47 0.58 -10.26
CA GLU A 52 -7.18 1.75 -9.75
C GLU A 52 -7.13 1.80 -8.21
N MET A 53 -7.44 0.68 -7.53
CA MET A 53 -7.35 0.61 -6.07
C MET A 53 -5.93 0.84 -5.54
N LEU A 54 -4.92 0.34 -6.25
CA LEU A 54 -3.51 0.58 -5.90
C LEU A 54 -3.12 2.06 -6.09
N GLY A 55 -3.59 2.69 -7.17
CA GLY A 55 -3.34 4.11 -7.41
C GLY A 55 -3.99 5.00 -6.36
N THR A 56 -5.19 4.64 -5.88
CA THR A 56 -5.96 5.46 -4.95
C THR A 56 -5.38 5.41 -3.55
N ILE A 57 -5.02 4.23 -3.06
CA ILE A 57 -4.40 4.08 -1.74
C ILE A 57 -3.05 4.83 -1.67
N LEU A 58 -2.25 4.79 -2.74
CA LEU A 58 -0.97 5.51 -2.81
C LEU A 58 -1.18 7.03 -2.88
N PHE A 59 -2.14 7.49 -3.70
CA PHE A 59 -2.43 8.90 -3.83
C PHE A 59 -2.95 9.51 -2.52
N VAL A 60 -3.93 8.87 -1.90
CA VAL A 60 -4.52 9.31 -0.63
C VAL A 60 -3.51 9.24 0.52
N SER A 61 -2.69 8.18 0.57
CA SER A 61 -1.57 8.07 1.53
C SER A 61 -0.58 9.23 1.40
N GLY A 62 -0.16 9.58 0.19
CA GLY A 62 0.72 10.72 -0.06
C GLY A 62 0.07 12.05 0.32
N PHE A 63 -1.18 12.26 -0.06
CA PHE A 63 -1.94 13.46 0.28
C PHE A 63 -2.10 13.64 1.79
N ILE A 64 -2.48 12.59 2.52
CA ILE A 64 -2.61 12.64 3.99
C ILE A 64 -1.24 12.82 4.64
N THR A 65 -0.17 12.23 4.11
CA THR A 65 1.19 12.45 4.64
C THR A 65 1.64 13.91 4.46
N ILE A 66 1.33 14.53 3.31
CA ILE A 66 1.59 15.96 3.09
C ILE A 66 0.76 16.80 4.07
N ILE A 67 -0.54 16.52 4.21
CA ILE A 67 -1.40 17.19 5.20
C ILE A 67 -0.78 17.06 6.59
N GLN A 68 -0.44 15.85 7.04
CA GLN A 68 0.15 15.65 8.35
C GLN A 68 1.47 16.40 8.53
N ALA A 69 2.32 16.43 7.50
CA ALA A 69 3.62 17.12 7.55
C ALA A 69 3.50 18.64 7.43
N THR A 70 2.43 19.17 6.85
CA THR A 70 2.24 20.62 6.61
C THR A 70 1.32 21.29 7.63
N PHE A 71 0.35 20.56 8.19
CA PHE A 71 -0.52 21.05 9.25
C PHE A 71 0.23 21.32 10.58
N ASP A 72 1.51 20.95 10.64
CA ASP A 72 2.50 21.34 11.65
C ASP A 72 2.65 22.87 11.79
N TYR A 73 2.30 23.66 10.76
CA TYR A 73 2.42 25.13 10.79
C TYR A 73 1.29 25.85 11.56
N VAL A 74 0.17 25.16 11.87
CA VAL A 74 -1.04 25.80 12.46
C VAL A 74 -1.41 25.23 13.84
N ILE A 75 -1.13 23.94 14.11
CA ILE A 75 -1.49 23.30 15.38
C ILE A 75 -0.34 22.36 15.79
N ASP A 76 0.38 22.74 16.84
CA ASP A 76 1.61 22.17 17.44
C ASP A 76 1.45 20.70 17.93
N LEU A 77 0.85 19.80 17.15
CA LEU A 77 0.34 18.50 17.62
C LEU A 77 1.25 17.30 17.36
N CYS A 78 2.11 17.30 16.32
CA CYS A 78 3.02 16.17 16.06
C CYS A 78 4.18 16.53 15.13
N ARG A 79 5.29 17.02 15.71
CA ARG A 79 6.57 17.21 15.03
C ARG A 79 7.32 15.87 14.78
N LEU A 80 6.58 14.82 14.41
CA LEU A 80 7.11 13.47 14.23
C LEU A 80 7.12 13.07 12.76
N PRO A 81 8.26 12.58 12.22
CA PRO A 81 8.39 12.13 10.84
C PRO A 81 7.66 10.79 10.65
N ILE A 82 6.34 10.85 10.40
CA ILE A 82 5.47 9.69 10.22
C ILE A 82 4.90 9.70 8.80
N ILE A 83 5.05 8.57 8.12
CA ILE A 83 4.47 8.34 6.79
C ILE A 83 3.13 7.64 6.96
N GLN A 84 2.07 8.20 6.38
CA GLN A 84 0.71 7.66 6.50
C GLN A 84 0.42 6.65 5.41
N GLY A 85 -0.24 5.54 5.76
CA GLY A 85 -0.57 4.46 4.85
C GLY A 85 -1.76 3.64 5.27
N GLY A 86 -2.14 2.68 4.42
CA GLY A 86 -3.13 1.68 4.80
C GLY A 86 -2.64 0.84 5.99
N THR A 87 -3.54 0.56 6.93
CA THR A 87 -3.24 -0.28 8.10
C THR A 87 -3.65 -1.73 7.85
N PHE A 88 -2.76 -2.65 8.20
CA PHE A 88 -3.04 -4.09 8.15
C PHE A 88 -4.00 -4.55 9.25
N ALA A 89 -4.20 -3.74 10.30
CA ALA A 89 -5.17 -4.03 11.36
C ALA A 89 -6.59 -4.21 10.79
N TYR A 90 -6.93 -3.49 9.71
CA TYR A 90 -8.25 -3.60 9.08
C TYR A 90 -8.40 -4.82 8.16
N LEU A 91 -7.34 -5.57 7.84
CA LEU A 91 -7.49 -6.74 6.96
C LEU A 91 -8.35 -7.85 7.59
N VAL A 92 -8.12 -8.14 8.87
CA VAL A 92 -8.88 -9.17 9.60
C VAL A 92 -10.38 -8.85 9.64
N PRO A 93 -10.82 -7.66 10.11
CA PRO A 93 -12.24 -7.32 10.11
C PRO A 93 -12.80 -7.18 8.69
N THR A 94 -12.01 -6.72 7.71
CA THR A 94 -12.43 -6.70 6.30
C THR A 94 -12.75 -8.11 5.80
N PHE A 95 -11.88 -9.09 6.03
CA PHE A 95 -12.16 -10.48 5.64
C PHE A 95 -13.33 -11.07 6.42
N ALA A 96 -13.51 -10.69 7.69
CA ALA A 96 -14.69 -11.10 8.45
C ALA A 96 -15.99 -10.58 7.80
N ILE A 97 -16.03 -9.29 7.43
CA ILE A 97 -17.18 -8.66 6.76
C ILE A 97 -17.47 -9.34 5.42
N LEU A 98 -16.43 -9.58 4.62
CA LEU A 98 -16.57 -10.19 3.29
C LEU A 98 -17.04 -11.66 3.34
N ASN A 99 -16.88 -12.33 4.47
CA ASN A 99 -17.36 -13.70 4.67
C ASN A 99 -18.84 -13.80 5.08
N LEU A 100 -19.53 -12.68 5.34
CA LEU A 100 -20.97 -12.70 5.61
C LEU A 100 -21.74 -13.23 4.38
N PRO A 101 -22.88 -13.93 4.60
CA PRO A 101 -23.67 -14.52 3.51
C PRO A 101 -24.11 -13.47 2.48
N THR A 102 -24.36 -12.23 2.90
CA THR A 102 -24.73 -11.09 2.06
C THR A 102 -23.62 -10.67 1.08
N PHE A 103 -22.35 -10.90 1.43
CA PHE A 103 -21.18 -10.46 0.65
C PHE A 103 -20.43 -11.61 -0.03
N LYS A 104 -20.93 -12.85 0.05
CA LYS A 104 -20.36 -13.98 -0.68
C LYS A 104 -20.35 -13.71 -2.18
N CYS A 105 -19.25 -14.02 -2.85
CA CYS A 105 -19.16 -13.86 -4.30
C CYS A 105 -20.26 -14.69 -4.98
N PRO A 106 -21.02 -14.13 -5.92
CA PRO A 106 -21.91 -14.94 -6.75
C PRO A 106 -21.06 -15.99 -7.47
N GLY A 107 -21.52 -17.25 -7.45
CA GLY A 107 -20.88 -18.30 -8.24
C GLY A 107 -20.85 -17.89 -9.71
N HIS A 108 -19.86 -18.37 -10.45
CA HIS A 108 -19.66 -18.02 -11.87
C HIS A 108 -20.95 -18.31 -12.65
N ALA A 109 -21.76 -17.29 -12.92
CA ALA A 109 -22.94 -17.41 -13.75
C ALA A 109 -22.43 -17.55 -15.19
N ASN A 110 -22.84 -18.64 -15.85
CA ASN A 110 -22.44 -18.95 -17.21
C ASN A 110 -22.70 -17.75 -18.14
N GLU A 111 -21.67 -17.42 -18.89
CA GLU A 111 -21.55 -16.24 -19.73
C GLU A 111 -22.59 -16.23 -20.85
N THR A 112 -23.60 -15.37 -20.72
CA THR A 112 -24.40 -14.87 -21.85
C THR A 112 -24.61 -13.36 -21.68
N ASP A 113 -24.18 -12.60 -22.69
CA ASP A 113 -24.29 -11.15 -22.92
C ASP A 113 -23.23 -10.19 -22.36
N SER A 114 -22.43 -9.65 -23.27
CA SER A 114 -21.11 -9.02 -23.06
C SER A 114 -21.10 -7.56 -22.61
N ALA A 115 -22.23 -6.85 -22.58
CA ALA A 115 -22.30 -5.46 -22.10
C ALA A 115 -22.82 -5.38 -20.65
N ASP A 116 -23.85 -6.14 -20.33
CA ASP A 116 -24.47 -6.18 -18.99
C ASP A 116 -23.52 -6.85 -17.97
N VAL A 117 -22.74 -7.84 -18.41
CA VAL A 117 -21.73 -8.53 -17.57
C VAL A 117 -20.61 -7.61 -17.10
N THR A 118 -20.23 -6.58 -17.87
CA THR A 118 -19.16 -5.65 -17.44
C THR A 118 -19.67 -4.69 -16.36
N ALA A 119 -20.88 -4.15 -16.54
CA ALA A 119 -21.53 -3.32 -15.53
C ALA A 119 -21.79 -4.12 -14.24
N PHE A 120 -22.35 -5.33 -14.37
CA PHE A 120 -22.56 -6.25 -13.26
C PHE A 120 -21.25 -6.57 -12.52
N ARG A 121 -20.16 -6.86 -13.25
CA ARG A 121 -18.83 -7.13 -12.65
C ARG A 121 -18.31 -5.93 -11.87
N THR A 122 -18.48 -4.72 -12.39
CA THR A 122 -18.08 -3.50 -11.68
C THR A 122 -18.91 -3.25 -10.42
N GLU A 123 -20.21 -3.53 -10.45
CA GLU A 123 -21.08 -3.33 -9.28
C GLU A 123 -20.82 -4.34 -8.17
N VAL A 124 -20.50 -5.59 -8.52
CA VAL A 124 -20.23 -6.67 -7.54
C VAL A 124 -19.15 -6.25 -6.55
N TRP A 125 -17.96 -5.84 -7.00
CA TRP A 125 -16.90 -5.47 -6.06
C TRP A 125 -17.10 -4.07 -5.45
N GLN A 126 -17.77 -3.15 -6.15
CA GLN A 126 -18.05 -1.81 -5.64
C GLN A 126 -18.99 -1.82 -4.44
N ILE A 127 -20.01 -2.68 -4.41
CA ILE A 127 -20.91 -2.81 -3.25
C ILE A 127 -20.13 -3.18 -1.97
N ARG A 128 -19.14 -4.08 -2.10
CA ARG A 128 -18.27 -4.50 -0.98
C ARG A 128 -17.34 -3.38 -0.55
N MET A 129 -16.78 -2.65 -1.50
CA MET A 129 -15.98 -1.46 -1.22
C MET A 129 -16.80 -0.36 -0.52
N ARG A 130 -18.08 -0.20 -0.87
CA ARG A 130 -19.00 0.75 -0.22
C ARG A 130 -19.25 0.41 1.24
N GLU A 131 -19.36 -0.87 1.56
CA GLU A 131 -19.50 -1.36 2.93
C GLU A 131 -18.23 -1.11 3.76
N ILE A 132 -17.07 -1.50 3.21
CA ILE A 132 -15.78 -1.36 3.90
C ILE A 132 -15.44 0.12 4.12
N GLN A 133 -15.59 0.97 3.10
CA GLN A 133 -15.33 2.41 3.24
C GLN A 133 -16.26 3.05 4.27
N GLY A 134 -17.54 2.66 4.30
CA GLY A 134 -18.52 3.19 5.25
C GLY A 134 -18.17 2.80 6.69
N ALA A 135 -17.78 1.54 6.90
CA ALA A 135 -17.35 1.06 8.21
C ALA A 135 -16.07 1.75 8.70
N ILE A 136 -15.09 2.00 7.81
CA ILE A 136 -13.85 2.73 8.14
C ILE A 136 -14.15 4.19 8.48
N ILE A 137 -15.03 4.87 7.71
CA ILE A 137 -15.41 6.26 8.00
C ILE A 137 -16.09 6.35 9.38
N ALA A 138 -17.09 5.50 9.63
CA ALA A 138 -17.82 5.50 10.91
C ALA A 138 -16.90 5.18 12.10
N SER A 139 -16.03 4.18 11.97
CA SER A 139 -15.05 3.84 13.01
C SER A 139 -14.04 4.96 13.23
N SER A 140 -13.57 5.64 12.19
CA SER A 140 -12.65 6.77 12.32
C SER A 140 -13.26 7.95 13.09
N VAL A 141 -14.54 8.29 12.85
CA VAL A 141 -15.25 9.34 13.60
C VAL A 141 -15.33 8.98 15.08
N PHE A 142 -15.62 7.71 15.39
CA PHE A 142 -15.66 7.23 16.76
C PHE A 142 -14.27 7.26 17.42
N GLN A 143 -13.22 6.88 16.70
CA GLN A 143 -11.84 6.95 17.19
C GLN A 143 -11.40 8.40 17.46
N VAL A 144 -11.79 9.35 16.62
CA VAL A 144 -11.55 10.79 16.86
C VAL A 144 -12.28 11.26 18.12
N ALA A 145 -13.55 10.87 18.31
CA ALA A 145 -14.30 11.21 19.51
C ALA A 145 -13.64 10.65 20.79
N ILE A 146 -13.17 9.40 20.77
CA ILE A 146 -12.40 8.80 21.87
C ILE A 146 -11.08 9.55 22.09
N GLY A 147 -10.37 9.90 21.02
CA GLY A 147 -9.12 10.67 21.09
C GLY A 147 -9.33 12.02 21.78
N LEU A 148 -10.38 12.75 21.39
CA LEU A 148 -10.73 14.05 21.98
C LEU A 148 -11.20 13.92 23.44
N SER A 149 -11.82 12.80 23.82
CA SER A 149 -12.23 12.55 25.20
C SER A 149 -11.06 12.31 26.18
N GLY A 150 -9.82 12.14 25.68
CA GLY A 150 -8.63 11.88 26.50
C GLY A 150 -8.56 10.48 27.13
N VAL A 151 -9.57 9.63 26.90
CA VAL A 151 -9.64 8.25 27.43
C VAL A 151 -8.43 7.42 26.98
N ILE A 152 -7.95 7.63 25.75
CA ILE A 152 -6.78 6.90 25.22
C ILE A 152 -5.53 7.14 26.08
N GLY A 153 -5.32 8.35 26.59
CA GLY A 153 -4.17 8.66 27.46
C GLY A 153 -4.25 7.94 28.81
N PHE A 154 -5.47 7.77 29.35
CA PHE A 154 -5.69 6.99 30.56
C PHE A 154 -5.44 5.49 30.32
N VAL A 155 -5.96 4.94 29.22
CA VAL A 155 -5.80 3.52 28.87
C VAL A 155 -4.34 3.17 28.57
N LEU A 156 -3.61 4.03 27.85
CA LEU A 156 -2.18 3.83 27.55
C LEU A 156 -1.30 3.74 28.81
N LYS A 157 -1.74 4.25 29.96
CA LYS A 157 -1.05 4.06 31.24
C LYS A 157 -1.06 2.61 31.72
N PHE A 158 -2.08 1.83 31.33
CA PHE A 158 -2.24 0.43 31.70
C PHE A 158 -1.71 -0.53 30.64
N ILE A 159 -1.55 -0.07 29.39
CA ILE A 159 -1.03 -0.87 28.30
C ILE A 159 0.51 -0.79 28.29
N GLY A 160 1.15 -1.85 28.78
CA GLY A 160 2.60 -1.98 28.74
C GLY A 160 3.15 -2.50 27.40
N PRO A 161 4.47 -2.39 27.16
CA PRO A 161 5.11 -2.97 25.99
C PRO A 161 4.94 -4.49 25.91
N LEU A 162 4.68 -5.15 27.05
CA LEU A 162 4.45 -6.59 27.15
C LEU A 162 3.17 -7.06 26.46
N SER A 163 2.15 -6.20 26.31
CA SER A 163 0.92 -6.52 25.56
C SER A 163 0.95 -5.98 24.13
N ILE A 164 1.61 -4.85 23.89
CA ILE A 164 1.73 -4.24 22.56
C ILE A 164 2.58 -5.10 21.63
N ALA A 165 3.76 -5.55 22.09
CA ALA A 165 4.67 -6.31 21.25
C ALA A 165 4.04 -7.62 20.72
N PRO A 166 3.42 -8.48 21.55
CA PRO A 166 2.72 -9.67 21.05
C PRO A 166 1.61 -9.33 20.05
N THR A 167 0.83 -8.28 20.31
CA THR A 167 -0.26 -7.86 19.42
C THR A 167 0.27 -7.47 18.05
N ILE A 168 1.31 -6.63 17.99
CA ILE A 168 1.95 -6.24 16.72
C ILE A 168 2.57 -7.45 16.01
N THR A 169 3.22 -8.36 16.75
CA THR A 169 3.76 -9.59 16.15
C THR A 169 2.69 -10.50 15.58
N LEU A 170 1.51 -10.58 16.22
CA LEU A 170 0.39 -11.38 15.74
C LEU A 170 -0.20 -10.79 14.45
N VAL A 171 -0.33 -9.46 14.38
CA VAL A 171 -0.72 -8.76 13.13
C VAL A 171 0.29 -9.08 12.03
N GLY A 172 1.60 -8.99 12.30
CA GLY A 172 2.64 -9.34 11.33
C GLY A 172 2.61 -10.81 10.91
N LEU A 173 2.40 -11.74 11.84
CA LEU A 173 2.34 -13.18 11.57
C LEU A 173 1.14 -13.56 10.69
N SER A 174 0.00 -12.89 10.88
CA SER A 174 -1.19 -13.13 10.06
C SER A 174 -0.95 -12.85 8.57
N LEU A 175 -0.06 -11.90 8.25
CA LEU A 175 0.32 -11.54 6.89
C LEU A 175 1.35 -12.47 6.26
N PHE A 176 2.10 -13.21 7.07
CA PHE A 176 3.19 -14.05 6.58
C PHE A 176 2.70 -15.06 5.54
N ARG A 177 1.52 -15.65 5.71
CA ARG A 177 0.95 -16.63 4.75
C ARG A 177 0.79 -16.04 3.36
N ALA A 178 0.22 -14.85 3.30
CA ALA A 178 -0.01 -14.11 2.06
C ALA A 178 1.31 -13.70 1.39
N ALA A 179 2.24 -13.14 2.16
CA ALA A 179 3.56 -12.76 1.66
C ALA A 179 4.35 -13.98 1.17
N ALA A 180 4.34 -15.08 1.93
CA ALA A 180 5.02 -16.33 1.59
C ALA A 180 4.41 -16.99 0.36
N TYR A 181 3.08 -16.94 0.17
CA TYR A 181 2.43 -17.46 -1.03
C TYR A 181 2.90 -16.71 -2.29
N ASN A 182 2.90 -15.37 -2.25
CA ASN A 182 3.34 -14.55 -3.38
C ASN A 182 4.85 -14.65 -3.64
N ALA A 183 5.66 -14.67 -2.58
CA ALA A 183 7.11 -14.86 -2.69
C ALA A 183 7.46 -16.27 -3.18
N GLY A 184 6.67 -17.28 -2.78
CA GLY A 184 6.85 -18.67 -3.16
C GLY A 184 6.63 -18.95 -4.65
N GLN A 185 5.87 -18.11 -5.35
CA GLN A 185 5.72 -18.22 -6.81
C GLN A 185 7.06 -18.09 -7.54
N ASN A 186 7.96 -17.24 -7.04
CA ASN A 186 9.32 -17.09 -7.57
C ASN A 186 10.34 -17.08 -6.42
N TRP A 187 10.45 -18.23 -5.75
CA TRP A 187 11.25 -18.37 -4.54
C TRP A 187 12.71 -17.91 -4.69
N TRP A 188 13.32 -18.09 -5.86
CA TRP A 188 14.72 -17.74 -6.10
C TRP A 188 14.95 -16.22 -6.18
N ILE A 189 14.01 -15.45 -6.74
CA ILE A 189 14.07 -13.98 -6.77
C ILE A 189 13.81 -13.44 -5.37
N ALA A 190 12.86 -14.03 -4.66
CA ALA A 190 12.63 -13.71 -3.25
C ALA A 190 13.88 -13.99 -2.40
N ALA A 191 14.55 -15.12 -2.61
CA ALA A 191 15.79 -15.44 -1.91
C ALA A 191 16.91 -14.45 -2.27
N LEU A 192 17.06 -14.09 -3.56
CA LEU A 192 18.02 -13.10 -4.02
C LEU A 192 17.79 -11.72 -3.39
N THR A 193 16.55 -11.23 -3.37
CA THR A 193 16.21 -9.94 -2.75
C THR A 193 16.50 -9.94 -1.25
N ILE A 194 16.10 -10.99 -0.52
CA ILE A 194 16.39 -11.13 0.92
C ILE A 194 17.89 -11.16 1.16
N PHE A 195 18.63 -11.93 0.38
CA PHE A 195 20.08 -12.02 0.47
C PHE A 195 20.74 -10.66 0.22
N LEU A 196 20.34 -9.93 -0.83
CA LEU A 196 20.87 -8.60 -1.13
C LEU A 196 20.57 -7.58 -0.01
N ILE A 197 19.34 -7.58 0.52
CA ILE A 197 18.97 -6.72 1.65
C ILE A 197 19.85 -7.04 2.86
N ALA A 198 20.01 -8.33 3.20
CA ALA A 198 20.86 -8.76 4.31
C ALA A 198 22.32 -8.37 4.07
N LEU A 199 22.85 -8.63 2.88
CA LEU A 199 24.22 -8.31 2.51
C LEU A 199 24.51 -6.81 2.62
N PHE A 200 23.63 -5.95 2.10
CA PHE A 200 23.80 -4.50 2.18
C PHE A 200 23.60 -3.94 3.59
N SER A 201 22.64 -4.48 4.34
CA SER A 201 22.29 -3.99 5.69
C SER A 201 23.28 -4.47 6.77
N LEU A 202 23.78 -5.70 6.67
CA LEU A 202 24.63 -6.33 7.70
C LEU A 202 26.12 -6.24 7.38
N TYR A 203 26.53 -6.50 6.13
CA TYR A 203 27.96 -6.63 5.78
C TYR A 203 28.53 -5.36 5.14
N LEU A 204 27.86 -4.79 4.14
CA LEU A 204 28.36 -3.60 3.41
C LEU A 204 28.01 -2.27 4.09
N ARG A 205 27.38 -2.28 5.27
CA ARG A 205 26.97 -1.07 6.00
C ARG A 205 28.10 -0.05 6.20
N ASN A 206 29.33 -0.52 6.44
CA ASN A 206 30.48 0.35 6.72
C ASN A 206 31.36 0.63 5.48
N VAL A 207 31.01 0.11 4.30
CA VAL A 207 31.78 0.36 3.08
C VAL A 207 31.46 1.77 2.58
N SER A 208 32.47 2.64 2.63
CA SER A 208 32.38 4.00 2.11
C SER A 208 32.81 4.01 0.66
N ILE A 209 31.90 4.41 -0.24
CA ILE A 209 32.25 4.56 -1.65
C ILE A 209 32.78 5.98 -1.84
N PRO A 210 33.95 6.18 -2.46
CA PRO A 210 34.43 7.51 -2.82
C PRO A 210 33.51 8.07 -3.91
N CYS A 211 32.50 8.84 -3.52
CA CYS A 211 31.66 9.55 -4.48
C CYS A 211 32.26 10.94 -4.70
N CYS A 212 32.58 11.24 -5.95
CA CYS A 212 33.03 12.56 -6.35
C CYS A 212 31.81 13.47 -6.50
N ALA A 213 31.48 14.19 -5.44
CA ALA A 213 30.45 15.24 -5.48
C ALA A 213 31.11 16.56 -5.86
N ILE A 214 30.57 17.24 -6.87
CA ILE A 214 31.01 18.59 -7.25
C ILE A 214 30.48 19.55 -6.20
N LYS A 215 31.36 20.02 -5.31
CA LYS A 215 31.03 21.03 -4.29
C LYS A 215 31.87 22.28 -4.56
N ASN A 216 31.21 23.41 -4.84
CA ASN A 216 31.85 24.73 -5.01
C ASN A 216 33.09 24.77 -5.93
N ARG A 217 32.94 24.41 -7.21
CA ARG A 217 34.00 24.49 -8.23
C ARG A 217 35.32 23.75 -7.88
N ARG A 218 35.32 22.88 -6.86
CA ARG A 218 36.41 21.95 -6.55
C ARG A 218 35.86 20.53 -6.51
N CYS A 219 36.40 19.63 -7.32
CA CYS A 219 36.09 18.20 -7.23
C CYS A 219 36.72 17.66 -5.95
N GLY A 220 35.89 17.37 -4.94
CA GLY A 220 36.29 16.62 -3.76
C GLY A 220 35.59 15.26 -3.77
N CYS A 221 36.35 14.17 -3.77
CA CYS A 221 35.79 12.84 -3.57
C CYS A 221 35.78 12.56 -2.06
N GLY A 222 34.58 12.62 -1.47
CA GLY A 222 34.37 12.32 -0.07
C GLY A 222 33.86 10.88 0.10
N PRO A 223 34.13 10.22 1.24
CA PRO A 223 33.52 8.94 1.55
C PRO A 223 32.01 9.11 1.73
N TYR A 224 31.22 8.51 0.83
CA TYR A 224 29.76 8.50 0.92
C TYR A 224 29.28 7.10 1.32
N LYS A 225 28.49 7.00 2.39
CA LYS A 225 28.02 5.74 2.97
C LYS A 225 26.74 5.24 2.27
N LEU A 226 26.82 5.00 0.97
CA LEU A 226 25.67 4.64 0.12
C LEU A 226 24.87 3.45 0.67
N PHE A 227 25.55 2.38 1.09
CA PHE A 227 24.91 1.16 1.59
C PHE A 227 24.25 1.32 2.96
N GLN A 228 24.73 2.27 3.78
CA GLN A 228 24.09 2.58 5.06
C GLN A 228 22.79 3.36 4.85
N LEU A 229 22.80 4.27 3.86
CA LEU A 229 21.66 5.14 3.57
C LEU A 229 20.59 4.38 2.79
N PHE A 230 20.94 3.65 1.73
CA PHE A 230 19.98 3.11 0.74
C PHE A 230 20.01 1.58 0.53
N PRO A 231 20.13 0.73 1.58
CA PRO A 231 20.31 -0.72 1.38
C PRO A 231 19.13 -1.38 0.66
N VAL A 232 17.91 -1.01 1.03
CA VAL A 232 16.68 -1.60 0.46
C VAL A 232 16.48 -1.18 -0.99
N LEU A 233 16.68 0.10 -1.31
CA LEU A 233 16.56 0.63 -2.67
C LEU A 233 17.51 -0.11 -3.63
N LEU A 234 18.77 -0.26 -3.24
CA LEU A 234 19.79 -0.89 -4.06
C LEU A 234 19.50 -2.38 -4.27
N ALA A 235 18.98 -3.08 -3.25
CA ALA A 235 18.56 -4.48 -3.39
C ALA A 235 17.37 -4.65 -4.37
N ILE A 236 16.36 -3.78 -4.29
CA ILE A 236 15.20 -3.83 -5.19
C ILE A 236 15.63 -3.53 -6.64
N LEU A 237 16.47 -2.52 -6.85
CA LEU A 237 16.97 -2.15 -8.18
C LEU A 237 17.79 -3.28 -8.82
N ILE A 238 18.69 -3.90 -8.06
CA ILE A 238 19.48 -5.03 -8.57
C ILE A 238 18.57 -6.22 -8.89
N SER A 239 17.64 -6.56 -8.00
CA SER A 239 16.72 -7.67 -8.28
C SER A 239 15.85 -7.40 -9.51
N TRP A 240 15.33 -6.18 -9.66
CA TRP A 240 14.56 -5.81 -10.84
C TRP A 240 15.41 -5.86 -12.11
N ALA A 241 16.66 -5.39 -12.05
CA ALA A 241 17.60 -5.46 -13.19
C ALA A 241 17.87 -6.91 -13.61
N VAL A 242 18.03 -7.83 -12.64
CA VAL A 242 18.17 -9.27 -12.93
C VAL A 242 16.92 -9.81 -13.62
N CYS A 243 15.71 -9.47 -13.13
CA CYS A 243 14.46 -9.87 -13.79
C CYS A 243 14.35 -9.30 -15.22
N HIS A 244 14.76 -8.06 -15.42
CA HIS A 244 14.76 -7.41 -16.73
C HIS A 244 15.73 -8.10 -17.70
N ILE A 245 16.95 -8.42 -17.26
CA ILE A 245 17.93 -9.16 -18.07
C ILE A 245 17.37 -10.53 -18.49
N ILE A 246 16.74 -11.26 -17.58
CA ILE A 246 16.09 -12.56 -17.87
C ILE A 246 14.94 -12.39 -18.88
N THR A 247 14.20 -11.28 -18.78
CA THR A 247 13.11 -10.97 -19.71
C THR A 247 13.65 -10.68 -21.11
N VAL A 248 14.73 -9.90 -21.25
CA VAL A 248 15.33 -9.55 -22.55
C VAL A 248 16.06 -10.73 -23.19
N THR A 249 16.66 -11.60 -22.38
CA THR A 249 17.36 -12.80 -22.87
C THR A 249 16.41 -13.94 -23.23
N ASP A 250 15.09 -13.76 -23.05
CA ASP A 250 14.04 -14.76 -23.31
C ASP A 250 14.35 -16.16 -22.76
N VAL A 251 15.09 -16.22 -21.64
CA VAL A 251 15.40 -17.46 -20.92
C VAL A 251 14.11 -18.19 -20.52
N ILE A 252 13.04 -17.44 -20.26
CA ILE A 252 11.70 -17.94 -19.99
C ILE A 252 10.82 -17.53 -21.16
N LYS A 253 10.42 -18.45 -22.05
CA LYS A 253 9.63 -18.08 -23.23
C LYS A 253 8.28 -17.47 -22.84
N LYS A 254 7.85 -16.45 -23.58
CA LYS A 254 6.56 -15.77 -23.39
C LYS A 254 5.35 -16.69 -23.60
N GLU A 255 5.51 -17.74 -24.41
CA GLU A 255 4.43 -18.67 -24.78
C GLU A 255 4.14 -19.70 -23.70
N ASP A 256 5.08 -19.96 -22.78
CA ASP A 256 4.93 -20.97 -21.74
C ASP A 256 4.48 -20.34 -20.42
N THR A 257 3.18 -20.06 -20.32
CA THR A 257 2.52 -19.49 -19.13
C THR A 257 2.50 -20.45 -17.94
N GLY A 258 2.82 -21.73 -18.13
CA GLY A 258 2.89 -22.75 -17.07
C GLY A 258 4.26 -22.85 -16.40
N HIS A 259 5.28 -22.15 -16.91
CA HIS A 259 6.63 -22.23 -16.36
C HIS A 259 6.69 -21.57 -14.96
N TRP A 260 7.33 -22.24 -14.01
CA TRP A 260 7.46 -21.80 -12.61
C TRP A 260 8.07 -20.39 -12.46
N GLY A 261 8.87 -19.95 -13.42
CA GLY A 261 9.47 -18.60 -13.45
C GLY A 261 8.71 -17.55 -14.27
N TYR A 262 7.55 -17.85 -14.87
CA TYR A 262 6.86 -16.93 -15.78
C TYR A 262 6.52 -15.58 -15.11
N ASN A 263 6.09 -15.61 -13.85
CA ASN A 263 5.75 -14.42 -13.07
C ASN A 263 6.95 -13.51 -12.72
N ALA A 264 8.19 -13.97 -12.98
CA ALA A 264 9.40 -13.16 -12.82
C ALA A 264 9.58 -12.12 -13.93
N ARG A 265 8.96 -12.34 -15.09
CA ARG A 265 9.19 -11.46 -16.25
C ARG A 265 8.59 -10.08 -16.02
N THR A 266 9.30 -9.04 -16.44
CA THR A 266 8.87 -7.65 -16.25
C THR A 266 7.77 -7.23 -17.24
N ASP A 267 7.50 -8.02 -18.26
CA ASP A 267 6.54 -7.72 -19.34
C ASP A 267 5.11 -8.25 -19.11
N VAL A 268 4.91 -9.12 -18.11
CA VAL A 268 3.61 -9.77 -17.82
C VAL A 268 2.47 -8.77 -17.62
N LYS A 269 2.76 -7.64 -16.96
CA LYS A 269 1.78 -6.60 -16.64
C LYS A 269 1.85 -5.37 -17.56
N MET A 270 2.57 -5.45 -18.69
CA MET A 270 2.71 -4.31 -19.62
C MET A 270 1.37 -3.87 -20.22
N ASN A 271 0.41 -4.78 -20.34
CA ASN A 271 -0.96 -4.48 -20.80
C ASN A 271 -1.67 -3.46 -19.89
N VAL A 272 -1.32 -3.42 -18.59
CA VAL A 272 -1.85 -2.42 -17.66
C VAL A 272 -1.37 -1.04 -18.04
N LEU A 273 -0.08 -0.90 -18.37
CA LEU A 273 0.50 0.38 -18.79
C LEU A 273 -0.12 0.88 -20.10
N ALA A 274 -0.43 -0.03 -21.03
CA ALA A 274 -1.06 0.32 -22.31
C ALA A 274 -2.53 0.76 -22.16
N LYS A 275 -3.26 0.18 -21.20
CA LYS A 275 -4.69 0.46 -20.98
C LYS A 275 -4.96 1.52 -19.91
N ALA A 276 -3.97 1.85 -19.08
CA ALA A 276 -4.12 2.82 -18.02
C ALA A 276 -4.23 4.25 -18.58
N GLN A 277 -5.07 5.06 -17.94
CA GLN A 277 -5.12 6.49 -18.21
C GLN A 277 -3.87 7.17 -17.62
N TRP A 278 -3.23 8.04 -18.39
CA TRP A 278 -2.00 8.74 -17.98
C TRP A 278 -2.20 9.64 -16.76
N PHE A 279 -3.34 10.34 -16.69
CA PHE A 279 -3.71 11.17 -15.56
C PHE A 279 -5.11 10.79 -15.10
N ARG A 280 -5.20 10.27 -13.87
CA ARG A 280 -6.46 10.01 -13.19
C ARG A 280 -6.37 10.54 -11.77
N PHE A 281 -7.22 11.51 -11.47
CA PHE A 281 -7.40 11.98 -10.11
C PHE A 281 -8.48 11.12 -9.43
N PRO A 282 -8.21 10.49 -8.28
CA PRO A 282 -9.23 9.78 -7.54
C PRO A 282 -10.15 10.80 -6.89
N TYR A 283 -11.24 11.15 -7.57
CA TYR A 283 -12.21 12.10 -7.06
C TYR A 283 -13.02 11.49 -5.91
N PRO A 284 -13.06 12.13 -4.72
CA PRO A 284 -14.10 11.85 -3.73
C PRO A 284 -15.40 12.42 -4.29
N GLY A 285 -16.22 11.56 -4.89
CA GLY A 285 -17.60 11.92 -5.19
C GLY A 285 -18.06 11.77 -6.63
N THR A 286 -17.59 10.75 -7.36
CA THR A 286 -18.24 10.41 -8.63
C THR A 286 -19.70 10.02 -8.36
N LEU A 287 -20.64 10.90 -8.71
CA LEU A 287 -22.06 10.62 -8.71
C LEU A 287 -22.33 9.53 -9.76
N ILE A 288 -22.42 8.28 -9.32
CA ILE A 288 -23.08 7.25 -10.11
C ILE A 288 -24.57 7.62 -10.04
N ASN A 289 -25.14 7.95 -11.19
CA ASN A 289 -26.50 8.42 -11.32
C ASN A 289 -27.48 7.27 -11.04
N THR A 290 -27.77 6.99 -9.76
CA THR A 290 -28.88 6.12 -9.36
C THR A 290 -30.08 7.00 -9.10
N SER A 291 -30.98 7.04 -10.08
CA SER A 291 -32.34 7.53 -9.93
C SER A 291 -33.04 6.75 -8.82
N HIS A 292 -33.21 7.35 -7.63
CA HIS A 292 -34.47 7.42 -6.89
C HIS A 292 -34.30 8.16 -5.56
N GLU A 293 -34.96 9.31 -5.50
CA GLU A 293 -35.57 10.05 -4.40
C GLU A 293 -35.34 9.68 -2.92
N TYR A 294 -35.09 10.74 -2.13
CA TYR A 294 -35.20 10.94 -0.66
C TYR A 294 -33.96 10.85 0.26
N SER A 295 -33.67 12.02 0.83
CA SER A 295 -33.18 12.31 2.20
C SER A 295 -31.72 12.75 2.39
N SER A 296 -31.65 14.07 2.64
CA SER A 296 -30.60 14.92 3.22
C SER A 296 -29.64 14.27 4.24
N CYS A 297 -28.35 14.28 3.91
CA CYS A 297 -27.23 14.60 4.79
C CYS A 297 -26.02 14.95 3.91
N ILE A 298 -25.33 16.06 4.20
CA ILE A 298 -24.06 16.39 3.53
C ILE A 298 -23.02 15.36 3.99
N CYS A 299 -22.76 14.38 3.13
CA CYS A 299 -21.70 13.39 3.29
C CYS A 299 -20.90 13.37 1.99
N LEU A 300 -19.59 13.67 2.06
CA LEU A 300 -18.69 13.59 0.91
C LEU A 300 -18.79 12.18 0.29
N PRO A 301 -19.16 12.04 -0.99
CA PRO A 301 -19.34 10.72 -1.56
C PRO A 301 -17.95 10.08 -1.72
N GLY A 302 -17.80 8.83 -1.24
CA GLY A 302 -16.57 8.07 -1.46
C GLY A 302 -16.34 7.84 -2.95
N GLN A 303 -15.09 7.58 -3.34
CA GLN A 303 -14.72 7.34 -4.74
C GLN A 303 -15.57 6.23 -5.40
N TRP A 304 -16.06 5.27 -4.62
CA TRP A 304 -16.78 4.09 -5.10
C TRP A 304 -18.31 4.17 -4.95
N GLY A 305 -18.85 5.34 -4.61
CA GLY A 305 -20.29 5.57 -4.39
C GLY A 305 -20.63 5.88 -2.93
N MET A 306 -21.93 6.00 -2.62
CA MET A 306 -22.38 6.31 -1.26
C MET A 306 -21.95 5.21 -0.27
N PRO A 307 -21.35 5.57 0.87
CA PRO A 307 -20.97 4.59 1.89
C PRO A 307 -22.22 3.95 2.49
N THR A 308 -22.23 2.62 2.52
CA THR A 308 -23.19 1.84 3.29
C THR A 308 -22.42 1.21 4.45
N PHE A 309 -23.05 0.99 5.60
CA PHE A 309 -22.44 0.20 6.65
C PHE A 309 -23.48 -0.43 7.57
N SER A 310 -23.23 -1.65 8.00
CA SER A 310 -23.90 -2.26 9.13
C SER A 310 -23.21 -1.90 10.44
N VAL A 311 -23.98 -1.80 11.53
CA VAL A 311 -23.46 -1.59 12.88
C VAL A 311 -22.44 -2.67 13.24
N ALA A 312 -22.67 -3.92 12.83
CA ALA A 312 -21.74 -5.03 13.04
C ALA A 312 -20.39 -4.79 12.33
N SER A 313 -20.40 -4.21 11.13
CA SER A 313 -19.20 -3.87 10.37
C SER A 313 -18.38 -2.78 11.08
N VAL A 314 -19.05 -1.78 11.68
CA VAL A 314 -18.37 -0.71 12.45
C VAL A 314 -17.72 -1.26 13.72
N PHE A 315 -18.42 -2.10 14.49
CA PHE A 315 -17.83 -2.75 15.66
C PHE A 315 -16.66 -3.66 15.28
N GLY A 316 -16.76 -4.38 14.15
CA GLY A 316 -15.65 -5.17 13.63
C GLY A 316 -14.42 -4.32 13.30
N MET A 317 -14.60 -3.14 12.70
CA MET A 317 -13.49 -2.22 12.38
C MET A 317 -12.91 -1.49 13.61
N LEU A 318 -13.61 -1.47 14.74
CA LEU A 318 -13.15 -0.88 16.00
C LEU A 318 -12.39 -1.87 16.90
N ALA A 319 -12.59 -3.17 16.69
CA ALA A 319 -11.98 -4.26 17.45
C ALA A 319 -10.53 -4.52 17.02
#